data_AF-A0A1G1WSX5-F1
#
_entry.id   AF-A0A1G1WSX5-F1
#
_cell.length_a   1.000
_cell.length_b   1.000
_cell.length_c   1.000
_cell.angle_alpha   90.00
_cell.angle_beta   90.00
_cell.angle_gamma   90.00
#
_symmetry.space_group_name_H-M   'P 1'
#
loop_
_entity.id
_entity.type
_entity.pdbx_description
1 polymer ?
#
loop_
_entity_poly.entity_id
_entity_poly.type
_entity_poly.pdbx_seq_one_letter_code
_entity_poly.pdbx_strand_id
1 'polypeptide(L)'
;MVRILSLLWTLVAAFVASSVSFFYLSSDGARHGFPFVFAHEFTKDGVIQNSYNVWSYVFDVVFWWFLFSILWIMVKNYVFETD
;
A
#
# COMPACT_ATOMS: atom_id res chain seq x y z
N MET A 1 11.48 -23.12 2.46
CA MET A 1 10.90 -22.55 1.22
C MET A 1 9.57 -21.83 1.44
N VAL A 2 8.61 -22.40 2.19
CA VAL A 2 7.28 -21.77 2.43
C VAL A 2 7.35 -20.34 3.02
N ARG A 3 8.33 -20.05 3.89
CA ARG A 3 8.51 -18.72 4.51
C ARG A 3 8.85 -17.61 3.50
N ILE A 4 9.67 -17.90 2.49
CA ILE A 4 10.03 -16.92 1.45
C ILE A 4 8.83 -16.70 0.53
N LEU A 5 8.11 -17.78 0.21
CA LEU A 5 6.89 -17.71 -0.58
C LEU A 5 5.83 -16.84 0.12
N SER A 6 5.65 -16.98 1.44
CA SER A 6 4.70 -16.13 2.18
C SER A 6 5.10 -14.67 2.21
N LEU A 7 6.39 -14.35 2.32
CA LEU A 7 6.88 -12.95 2.25
C LEU A 7 6.66 -12.33 0.87
N LEU A 8 6.76 -13.13 -0.20
CA LEU A 8 6.44 -12.69 -1.55
C LEU A 8 4.94 -12.41 -1.70
N TRP A 9 4.08 -13.25 -1.12
CA TRP A 9 2.64 -13.02 -1.13
C TRP A 9 2.22 -11.80 -0.32
N THR A 10 2.84 -11.52 0.82
CA THR A 10 2.58 -10.28 1.57
C THR A 10 3.06 -9.04 0.81
N LEU A 11 4.13 -9.16 0.01
CA LEU A 11 4.59 -8.09 -0.87
C LEU A 11 3.60 -7.83 -2.00
N VAL A 12 3.07 -8.88 -2.64
CA VAL A 12 2.03 -8.75 -3.68
C VAL A 12 0.78 -8.10 -3.09
N ALA A 13 0.34 -8.52 -1.90
CA ALA A 13 -0.78 -7.91 -1.20
C ALA A 13 -0.55 -6.43 -0.91
N ALA A 14 0.68 -6.04 -0.55
CA ALA A 14 1.05 -4.65 -0.35
C ALA A 14 0.93 -3.80 -1.62
N PHE A 15 1.43 -4.31 -2.75
CA PHE A 15 1.24 -3.64 -4.04
C PHE A 15 -0.23 -3.47 -4.41
N VAL A 16 -1.05 -4.49 -4.17
CA VAL A 16 -2.50 -4.41 -4.42
C VAL A 16 -3.14 -3.37 -3.49
N ALA A 17 -2.83 -3.36 -2.20
CA ALA A 17 -3.36 -2.40 -1.24
C ALA A 17 -2.99 -0.95 -1.60
N SER A 18 -1.71 -0.69 -1.90
CA SER A 18 -1.26 0.63 -2.39
C SER A 18 -1.90 1.02 -3.72
N SER A 19 -2.16 0.06 -4.62
CA SER A 19 -2.84 0.35 -5.89
C SER A 19 -4.31 0.67 -5.69
N VAL A 20 -5.01 -0.07 -4.82
CA VAL A 20 -6.41 0.19 -4.48
C VAL A 20 -6.54 1.52 -3.76
N SER A 21 -5.59 1.85 -2.87
CA SER A 21 -5.60 3.13 -2.14
C SER A 21 -5.45 4.34 -3.07
N PHE A 22 -4.73 4.19 -4.19
CA PHE A 22 -4.68 5.21 -5.24
C PHE A 22 -6.05 5.50 -5.87
N PHE A 23 -6.85 4.46 -6.17
CA PHE A 23 -8.12 4.63 -6.89
C PHE A 23 -9.32 4.93 -5.99
N TYR A 24 -9.32 4.45 -4.74
CA TYR A 24 -10.51 4.47 -3.88
C TYR A 24 -10.50 5.52 -2.76
N LEU A 25 -9.34 5.96 -2.27
CA LEU A 25 -9.27 7.01 -1.24
C LEU A 25 -9.12 8.37 -1.91
N SER A 26 -10.27 8.98 -2.24
CA SER A 26 -10.37 10.37 -2.65
C SER A 26 -11.57 11.00 -1.96
N SER A 27 -11.32 11.86 -0.96
CA SER A 27 -12.39 12.54 -0.24
C SER A 27 -12.30 14.06 -0.26
N ASP A 28 -11.18 14.67 -0.65
CA ASP A 28 -11.08 16.13 -0.73
C ASP A 28 -9.95 16.56 -1.67
N GLY A 29 -10.31 17.14 -2.82
CA GLY A 29 -9.42 18.00 -3.62
C GLY A 29 -8.10 17.37 -4.08
N ALA A 30 -8.16 16.20 -4.71
CA ALA A 30 -7.10 15.64 -5.56
C ALA A 30 -5.80 15.15 -4.88
N ARG A 31 -5.91 14.46 -3.74
CA ARG A 31 -4.80 13.71 -3.13
C ARG A 31 -5.12 12.23 -3.11
N HIS A 32 -4.24 11.42 -3.70
CA HIS A 32 -4.41 9.98 -3.86
C HIS A 32 -3.31 9.20 -3.13
N GLY A 33 -3.69 8.04 -2.61
CA GLY A 33 -2.81 7.15 -1.85
C GLY A 33 -3.07 7.17 -0.34
N PHE A 34 -2.95 6.00 0.27
CA PHE A 34 -3.11 5.79 1.71
C PHE A 34 -2.29 4.59 2.18
N PRO A 35 -1.64 4.66 3.37
CA PRO A 35 -1.63 5.78 4.31
C PRO A 35 -0.81 7.01 3.88
N PHE A 36 0.11 6.88 2.94
CA PHE A 36 0.89 8.02 2.45
C PHE A 36 0.31 8.54 1.14
N VAL A 37 0.09 9.85 1.06
CA VAL A 37 -0.34 10.50 -0.19
C VAL A 37 0.85 10.54 -1.15
N PHE A 38 0.78 9.77 -2.22
CA PHE A 38 1.86 9.69 -3.22
C PHE A 38 1.47 10.25 -4.59
N ALA A 39 0.20 10.61 -4.80
CA ALA A 39 -0.22 11.35 -5.98
C ALA A 39 -1.06 12.56 -5.61
N HIS A 40 -0.87 13.64 -6.35
CA HIS A 40 -1.75 14.80 -6.27
C HIS A 40 -2.04 15.35 -7.66
N GLU A 41 -3.28 15.73 -7.88
CA GLU A 41 -3.67 16.51 -9.05
C GLU A 41 -3.65 17.99 -8.65
N PHE A 42 -3.04 18.81 -9.50
CA PHE A 42 -2.99 20.25 -9.29
C PHE A 42 -3.32 20.93 -10.61
N THR A 43 -4.02 22.06 -10.53
CA THR A 43 -4.34 22.86 -11.71
C THR A 43 -3.25 23.91 -11.89
N LYS A 44 -2.56 23.89 -13.02
CA LYS A 44 -1.60 24.93 -13.41
C LYS A 44 -2.02 25.49 -14.77
N ASP A 45 -2.22 26.79 -14.83
CA ASP A 45 -2.62 27.51 -16.06
C ASP A 45 -3.90 26.94 -16.72
N GLY A 46 -4.86 26.47 -15.92
CA GLY A 46 -6.12 25.88 -16.39
C GLY A 46 -6.03 24.43 -16.89
N VAL A 47 -4.84 23.82 -16.82
CA VAL A 47 -4.61 22.41 -17.17
C VAL A 47 -4.48 21.57 -15.90
N ILE A 48 -5.19 20.45 -15.83
CA ILE A 48 -5.05 19.45 -14.76
C ILE A 48 -3.76 18.66 -15.02
N GLN A 49 -2.83 18.70 -14.06
CA GLN A 49 -1.59 17.93 -14.11
C GLN A 49 -1.47 17.03 -12.89
N ASN A 50 -1.01 15.80 -13.10
CA ASN A 50 -0.74 14.85 -12.02
C ASN A 50 0.74 14.89 -11.65
N SER A 51 1.02 14.96 -10.35
CA SER A 51 2.36 14.81 -9.79
C SER A 51 2.41 13.59 -8.90
N TYR A 52 3.45 12.78 -9.10
CA TYR A 52 3.66 11.51 -8.42
C TYR A 52 4.95 11.59 -7.60
N ASN A 53 4.85 11.29 -6.31
CA ASN A 53 5.98 11.12 -5.44
C ASN A 53 6.32 9.63 -5.33
N VAL A 54 7.25 9.18 -6.18
CA VAL A 54 7.69 7.78 -6.25
C VAL A 54 8.23 7.31 -4.89
N TRP A 55 8.94 8.17 -4.15
CA TRP A 55 9.44 7.81 -2.83
C TRP A 55 8.30 7.55 -1.84
N SER A 56 7.29 8.41 -1.84
CA SER A 56 6.11 8.23 -1.01
C SER A 56 5.37 6.93 -1.36
N TYR A 57 5.28 6.57 -2.64
CA TYR A 57 4.70 5.30 -3.07
C TYR A 57 5.50 4.09 -2.57
N VAL A 58 6.83 4.13 -2.68
CA VAL A 58 7.68 3.06 -2.16
C VAL A 58 7.51 2.90 -0.65
N PHE A 59 7.46 3.99 0.11
CA PHE A 59 7.19 3.93 1.55
C PHE A 59 5.81 3.35 1.88
N ASP A 60 4.81 3.66 1.08
CA ASP A 60 3.46 3.11 1.22
C ASP A 60 3.44 1.58 1.02
N VAL A 61 4.07 1.10 -0.05
CA VAL A 61 4.21 -0.34 -0.32
C VAL A 61 4.98 -1.03 0.79
N VAL A 62 6.08 -0.44 1.26
CA VAL A 62 6.86 -0.99 2.37
C VAL A 62 6.03 -1.05 3.65
N PHE A 63 5.26 -0.01 3.95
CA PHE A 63 4.37 0.01 5.11
C PHE A 63 3.34 -1.12 5.06
N TRP A 64 2.62 -1.28 3.95
CA TRP A 64 1.65 -2.36 3.79
C TRP A 64 2.30 -3.74 3.82
N TRP A 65 3.51 -3.87 3.26
CA TRP A 65 4.24 -5.13 3.28
C TRP A 65 4.63 -5.53 4.70
N PHE A 66 5.12 -4.60 5.52
CA PHE A 66 5.38 -4.86 6.94
C PHE A 66 4.10 -5.23 7.69
N LEU A 67 3.02 -4.49 7.47
CA LEU A 67 1.74 -4.73 8.14
C LEU A 67 1.18 -6.12 7.81
N PHE A 68 1.13 -6.50 6.53
CA PHE A 68 0.69 -7.83 6.12
C PHE A 68 1.62 -8.95 6.59
N SER A 69 2.93 -8.69 6.65
CA SER A 69 3.89 -9.66 7.17
C SER A 69 3.68 -9.92 8.67
N ILE A 70 3.42 -8.87 9.47
CA ILE A 70 3.12 -9.02 10.90
C ILE A 70 1.79 -9.76 11.09
N LEU A 71 0.74 -9.37 10.35
CA LEU A 71 -0.57 -10.04 10.41
C LEU A 71 -0.45 -11.52 10.04
N TRP A 72 0.32 -11.85 9.00
CA TRP A 72 0.56 -13.23 8.61
C TRP A 72 1.24 -14.04 9.71
N ILE A 73 2.25 -13.47 10.38
CA ILE A 73 2.92 -14.13 11.51
C ILE A 73 1.93 -14.34 12.67
N MET A 74 1.09 -13.35 12.99
CA MET A 74 0.07 -13.49 14.03
C MET A 74 -0.92 -14.60 13.69
N VAL A 75 -1.47 -14.61 12.47
CA VAL A 75 -2.40 -15.65 12.03
C VAL A 75 -1.74 -17.02 12.11
N LYS A 76 -0.49 -17.15 11.67
CA LYS A 76 0.27 -18.40 11.77
C LYS A 76 0.40 -18.89 13.21
N ASN A 77 0.77 -18.01 14.13
CA ASN A 77 1.07 -18.40 15.51
C ASN A 77 -0.18 -18.57 16.39
N TYR A 78 -1.26 -17.83 16.13
CA TYR A 78 -2.47 -17.81 16.98
C TYR A 78 -3.66 -18.59 16.42
N VAL A 79 -3.65 -18.94 15.13
CA VAL A 79 -4.75 -19.70 14.50
C VAL A 79 -4.29 -21.10 14.10
N PHE A 80 -3.04 -21.25 13.63
CA PHE A 80 -2.57 -22.52 13.07
C PHE A 80 -1.63 -23.32 13.99
N GLU A 81 -1.07 -22.71 15.04
CA GLU A 81 -0.14 -23.37 15.99
C GLU A 81 -0.75 -23.58 17.38
N THR A 82 -1.99 -23.16 17.57
CA THR A 82 -2.75 -23.28 18.83
C THR A 82 -3.60 -24.54 18.93
N ASP A 83 -3.57 -25.38 17.88
CA ASP A 83 -4.08 -26.76 17.85
C ASP A 83 -2.91 -27.75 17.92
#